data_AF-A0A1H9U0S2-F1
#
_entry.id   AF-A0A1H9U0S2-F1
#
_cell.length_a   1.000
_cell.length_b   1.000
_cell.length_c   1.000
_cell.angle_alpha   90.00
_cell.angle_beta   90.00
_cell.angle_gamma   90.00
#
_symmetry.space_group_name_H-M   'P 1'
#
loop_
_entity.id
_entity.type
_entity.pdbx_description
1 polymer ?
#
loop_
_entity_poly.entity_id
_entity_poly.type
_entity_poly.pdbx_seq_one_letter_code
_entity_poly.pdbx_strand_id
1 'polypeptide(L)'
;MIRRKLITTLLATPLSLLIIFGVFFGEWKQPVELVIMTVTFGLWVSPFILLYGVPVTFLSDFATKRLRGGKRTITAFFIHLCFGILFGFIFPMGIDFSLIGIKLNLASISAMITALFFWGIDELLRRKKVKSKVIEKLT
;
A
#
# COMPACT_ATOMS: atom_id res chain seq x y z
N MET A 1 -17.35 4.50 -1.86
CA MET A 1 -15.88 4.78 -1.78
C MET A 1 -15.26 3.98 -0.65
N ILE A 2 -15.89 3.96 0.52
CA ILE A 2 -15.48 3.19 1.71
C ILE A 2 -15.28 1.69 1.43
N ARG A 3 -16.25 1.00 0.81
CA ARG A 3 -16.11 -0.43 0.45
C ARG A 3 -14.82 -0.74 -0.35
N ARG A 4 -14.45 0.13 -1.30
CA ARG A 4 -13.23 -0.06 -2.09
C ARG A 4 -11.99 0.05 -1.18
N LYS A 5 -11.96 1.05 -0.30
CA LYS A 5 -10.85 1.24 0.63
C LYS A 5 -10.73 0.09 1.63
N LEU A 6 -11.84 -0.43 2.14
CA LEU A 6 -11.84 -1.63 3.01
C LEU A 6 -11.25 -2.84 2.30
N ILE A 7 -11.69 -3.14 1.07
CA ILE A 7 -11.14 -4.24 0.28
C ILE A 7 -9.66 -4.01 -0.02
N THR A 8 -9.26 -2.79 -0.37
CA THR A 8 -7.85 -2.43 -0.56
C THR A 8 -7.04 -2.71 0.70
N THR A 9 -7.49 -2.25 1.88
CA THR A 9 -6.79 -2.47 3.14
C THR A 9 -6.66 -3.96 3.48
N LEU A 10 -7.75 -4.73 3.32
CA LEU A 10 -7.78 -6.16 3.62
C LEU A 10 -6.88 -6.99 2.70
N LEU A 11 -6.70 -6.58 1.45
CA LEU A 11 -5.83 -7.29 0.49
C LEU A 11 -4.40 -6.78 0.53
N ALA A 12 -4.20 -5.46 0.53
CA ALA A 12 -2.87 -4.85 0.42
C ALA A 12 -2.00 -5.16 1.63
N THR A 13 -2.57 -5.18 2.84
CA THR A 13 -1.83 -5.40 4.08
C THR A 13 -1.17 -6.79 4.14
N PRO A 14 -1.92 -7.92 4.03
CA PRO A 14 -1.28 -9.23 4.07
C PRO A 14 -0.37 -9.47 2.85
N LEU A 15 -0.74 -8.97 1.66
CA LEU A 15 0.10 -9.13 0.47
C LEU A 15 1.43 -8.38 0.60
N SER A 16 1.44 -7.17 1.13
CA SER A 16 2.68 -6.43 1.35
C SER A 16 3.54 -7.08 2.42
N LEU A 17 2.94 -7.54 3.52
CA LEU A 17 3.65 -8.23 4.60
C LEU A 17 4.25 -9.56 4.15
N LEU A 18 3.56 -10.34 3.31
CA LEU A 18 4.11 -11.55 2.71
C LEU A 18 5.41 -11.27 1.94
N ILE A 19 5.42 -10.19 1.14
CA ILE A 19 6.62 -9.78 0.41
C ILE A 19 7.71 -9.28 1.37
N ILE A 20 7.34 -8.49 2.37
CA ILE A 20 8.29 -7.94 3.34
C ILE A 20 8.96 -9.09 4.11
N PHE A 21 8.20 -9.98 4.75
CA PHE A 21 8.74 -11.10 5.50
C PHE A 21 9.42 -12.14 4.61
N GLY A 22 8.84 -12.45 3.46
CA GLY A 22 9.45 -13.35 2.50
C GLY A 22 10.82 -12.85 2.04
N VAL A 23 10.94 -11.60 1.61
CA VAL A 23 12.17 -11.10 0.99
C VAL A 23 13.19 -10.62 2.03
N PHE A 24 12.78 -9.82 3.01
CA PHE A 24 13.72 -9.15 3.93
C PHE A 24 14.08 -10.00 5.14
N PHE A 25 13.20 -10.92 5.55
CA PHE A 25 13.42 -11.79 6.71
C PHE A 25 13.72 -13.24 6.32
N GLY A 26 13.59 -13.60 5.03
CA GLY A 26 13.95 -14.93 4.55
C GLY A 26 12.92 -16.01 4.89
N GLU A 27 11.73 -15.60 5.35
CA GLU A 27 10.67 -16.51 5.83
C GLU A 27 10.01 -17.33 4.71
N TRP A 28 10.37 -17.08 3.44
CA TRP A 28 9.96 -17.91 2.32
C TRP A 28 10.38 -19.38 2.45
N LYS A 29 11.41 -19.67 3.25
CA LYS A 29 11.85 -21.05 3.57
C LYS A 29 10.93 -21.77 4.55
N GLN A 30 10.13 -21.02 5.31
CA GLN A 30 9.26 -21.52 6.38
C GLN A 30 7.82 -21.02 6.13
N PRO A 31 7.08 -21.65 5.20
CA PRO A 31 5.81 -21.11 4.73
C PRO A 31 4.74 -20.99 5.83
N VAL A 32 4.77 -21.86 6.83
CA VAL A 32 3.86 -21.80 7.98
C VAL A 32 4.17 -20.58 8.85
N GLU A 33 5.44 -20.34 9.16
CA GLU A 33 5.89 -19.19 9.95
C GLU A 33 5.59 -17.88 9.23
N LEU A 34 5.84 -17.81 7.91
CA LEU A 34 5.50 -16.66 7.07
C LEU A 34 4.03 -16.27 7.16
N VAL A 35 3.11 -17.25 7.13
CA VAL A 35 1.67 -16.99 7.26
C VAL A 35 1.32 -16.50 8.66
N ILE A 36 1.85 -17.14 9.70
CA ILE A 36 1.60 -16.75 11.10
C ILE A 36 2.11 -15.34 11.38
N MET A 37 3.33 -15.01 10.93
CA MET A 37 3.90 -13.67 11.06
C MET A 37 3.07 -12.64 10.31
N THR A 38 2.66 -12.94 9.07
CA THR A 38 1.83 -12.04 8.26
C THR A 38 0.53 -11.68 8.98
N VAL A 39 -0.17 -12.66 9.57
CA VAL A 39 -1.42 -12.42 10.29
C VAL A 39 -1.16 -11.62 11.57
N THR A 40 -0.19 -12.06 12.37
CA THR A 40 0.12 -11.45 13.68
C THR A 40 0.58 -10.00 13.53
N PHE A 41 1.56 -9.75 12.65
CA PHE A 41 2.00 -8.40 12.34
C PHE A 41 0.96 -7.61 11.56
N GLY A 42 0.12 -8.25 10.75
CA GLY A 42 -1.01 -7.60 10.10
C GLY A 42 -1.95 -6.95 11.11
N LEU A 43 -2.27 -7.66 12.19
CA LEU A 43 -3.06 -7.12 13.31
C LEU A 43 -2.30 -6.00 14.04
N TRP A 44 -1.01 -6.19 14.33
CA TRP A 44 -0.19 -5.21 15.03
C TRP A 44 -0.01 -3.89 14.25
N VAL A 45 0.19 -3.98 12.93
CA VAL A 45 0.39 -2.81 12.06
C VAL A 45 -0.92 -2.18 11.60
N SER A 46 -2.05 -2.89 11.75
CA SER A 46 -3.38 -2.41 11.33
C SER A 46 -3.76 -1.02 11.87
N PRO A 47 -3.45 -0.63 13.13
CA PRO A 47 -3.79 0.71 13.62
C PRO A 47 -3.06 1.80 12.85
N PHE A 48 -1.78 1.59 12.52
CA PHE A 48 -0.99 2.52 11.71
C PHE A 48 -1.55 2.63 10.29
N ILE A 49 -1.92 1.49 9.69
CA ILE A 49 -2.53 1.48 8.35
C ILE A 49 -3.88 2.21 8.35
N LEU A 50 -4.72 2.01 9.37
CA LEU A 50 -6.03 2.66 9.47
C LEU A 50 -5.91 4.16 9.73
N LEU A 51 -4.96 4.58 10.58
CA LEU A 51 -4.77 5.99 10.97
C LEU A 51 -3.91 6.79 9.99
N TYR A 52 -3.08 6.14 9.19
CA TYR A 52 -2.16 6.80 8.26
C TYR A 52 -2.39 6.34 6.81
N GLY A 53 -2.26 5.05 6.54
CA GLY A 53 -2.36 4.50 5.19
C GLY A 53 -3.71 4.77 4.52
N VAL A 54 -4.82 4.51 5.21
CA VAL A 54 -6.18 4.71 4.69
C VAL A 54 -6.45 6.20 4.38
N PRO A 55 -6.16 7.16 5.28
CA PRO A 55 -6.24 8.59 4.95
C PRO A 55 -5.45 9.00 3.71
N VAL A 56 -4.25 8.45 3.50
CA VAL A 56 -3.46 8.69 2.27
C VAL A 56 -4.23 8.25 1.03
N THR A 57 -4.94 7.13 1.09
CA THR A 57 -5.77 6.69 -0.04
C THR A 57 -6.93 7.64 -0.34
N PHE A 58 -7.50 8.31 0.67
CA PHE A 58 -8.55 9.32 0.49
C PHE A 58 -7.96 10.64 -0.02
N LEU A 59 -6.81 11.05 0.49
CA LEU A 59 -6.07 12.21 0.00
C LEU A 59 -5.70 12.04 -1.48
N SER A 60 -5.23 10.85 -1.87
CA SER A 60 -4.92 10.51 -3.26
C SER A 60 -6.15 10.64 -4.17
N ASP A 61 -7.31 10.15 -3.72
CA ASP A 61 -8.58 10.33 -4.43
C ASP A 61 -8.94 11.82 -4.57
N PHE A 62 -8.81 12.58 -3.49
CA PHE A 62 -9.15 14.00 -3.46
C PHE A 62 -8.24 14.82 -4.39
N ALA A 63 -6.92 14.61 -4.30
CA ALA A 63 -5.92 15.31 -5.10
C ALA A 63 -6.05 14.98 -6.60
N THR A 64 -6.43 13.74 -6.94
CA THR A 64 -6.54 13.29 -8.32
C THR A 64 -7.93 13.43 -8.93
N LYS A 65 -8.91 13.99 -8.21
CA LYS A 65 -10.33 14.04 -8.63
C LYS A 65 -10.59 14.72 -9.98
N ARG A 66 -9.73 15.66 -10.38
CA ARG A 66 -9.84 16.40 -11.67
C ARG A 66 -9.02 15.76 -12.79
N LEU A 67 -8.15 14.79 -12.47
CA LEU A 67 -7.28 14.14 -13.44
C LEU A 67 -7.98 12.92 -14.05
N ARG A 68 -7.67 12.62 -15.32
CA ARG A 68 -8.24 11.49 -16.07
C ARG A 68 -7.14 10.56 -16.57
N GLY A 69 -7.51 9.30 -16.80
CA GLY A 69 -6.66 8.29 -17.46
C GLY A 69 -5.30 8.06 -16.78
N GLY A 70 -4.24 7.99 -17.59
CA GLY A 70 -2.87 7.72 -17.13
C GLY A 70 -2.33 8.76 -16.16
N LYS A 71 -2.59 10.05 -16.40
CA LYS A 71 -2.14 11.15 -15.51
C LYS A 71 -2.65 10.94 -14.07
N ARG A 72 -3.92 10.56 -13.91
CA ARG A 72 -4.50 10.25 -12.61
C ARG A 72 -3.79 9.09 -11.91
N THR A 73 -3.51 8.02 -12.67
CA THR A 73 -2.86 6.80 -12.15
C THR A 73 -1.46 7.12 -11.64
N ILE A 74 -0.68 7.86 -12.42
CA ILE A 74 0.70 8.24 -12.10
C ILE A 74 0.73 9.22 -10.91
N THR A 75 -0.13 10.24 -10.88
CA THR A 75 -0.19 11.14 -9.72
C THR A 75 -0.60 10.39 -8.45
N ALA A 76 -1.55 9.46 -8.53
CA ALA A 76 -1.94 8.64 -7.38
C ALA A 76 -0.80 7.76 -6.89
N PHE A 77 0.02 7.22 -7.80
CA PHE A 77 1.22 6.44 -7.48
C PHE A 77 2.22 7.27 -6.66
N PHE A 78 2.58 8.46 -7.16
CA PHE A 78 3.52 9.34 -6.47
C PHE A 78 3.01 9.74 -5.08
N ILE A 79 1.71 10.02 -4.92
CA ILE A 79 1.15 10.34 -3.60
C ILE A 79 1.39 9.18 -2.62
N HIS A 80 1.06 7.94 -3.01
CA HIS A 80 1.27 6.80 -2.12
C HIS A 80 2.76 6.60 -1.81
N LEU A 81 3.62 6.68 -2.82
CA LEU A 81 5.05 6.49 -2.66
C LEU A 81 5.68 7.55 -1.73
N CYS A 82 5.36 8.83 -1.93
CA CYS A 82 5.84 9.93 -1.09
C CYS A 82 5.39 9.75 0.37
N PHE A 83 4.12 9.40 0.61
CA PHE A 83 3.64 9.16 1.98
C PHE A 83 4.23 7.88 2.60
N GLY A 84 4.55 6.87 1.80
CA GLY A 84 5.30 5.69 2.25
C GLY A 84 6.72 6.05 2.70
N ILE A 85 7.43 6.87 1.93
CA ILE A 85 8.75 7.38 2.32
C ILE A 85 8.66 8.19 3.62
N LEU A 86 7.71 9.13 3.69
CA LEU A 86 7.48 9.99 4.86
C LEU A 86 7.19 9.20 6.14
N PHE A 87 6.53 8.04 6.03
CA PHE A 87 6.18 7.24 7.19
C PHE A 87 7.39 6.82 8.02
N GLY A 88 8.49 6.40 7.38
CA GLY A 88 9.69 5.99 8.12
C GLY A 88 10.45 7.15 8.78
N PHE A 89 10.20 8.40 8.38
CA PHE A 89 10.67 9.58 9.13
C PHE A 89 9.82 9.85 10.37
N ILE A 90 8.53 9.50 10.34
CA ILE A 90 7.61 9.68 11.48
C ILE A 90 7.79 8.54 12.50
N PHE A 91 8.03 7.31 12.02
CA PHE A 91 8.17 6.10 12.84
C PHE A 91 9.43 5.30 12.47
N PRO A 92 10.63 5.79 12.82
CA PRO A 92 11.88 5.08 12.54
C PRO A 92 12.01 3.81 13.40
N MET A 93 12.41 2.70 12.77
CA MET A 93 12.63 1.41 13.46
C MET A 93 14.10 1.18 13.86
N GLY A 94 14.98 2.18 13.69
CA GLY A 94 16.39 2.09 14.07
C GLY A 94 17.28 1.18 13.20
N ILE A 95 16.71 0.57 12.15
CA ILE A 95 17.46 -0.21 11.15
C ILE A 95 17.54 0.59 9.86
N ASP A 96 18.76 0.91 9.44
CA ASP A 96 19.01 1.73 8.25
C ASP A 96 19.72 0.94 7.14
N PHE A 97 19.32 1.18 5.90
CA PHE A 97 19.93 0.67 4.69
C PHE A 97 20.49 1.81 3.86
N SER A 98 21.67 1.61 3.26
CA SER A 98 22.25 2.59 2.34
C SER A 98 21.83 2.28 0.90
N LEU A 99 21.09 3.18 0.26
CA LEU A 99 20.70 3.09 -1.15
C LEU A 99 21.27 4.31 -1.88
N ILE A 100 22.27 4.09 -2.75
CA ILE A 100 22.89 5.15 -3.57
C ILE A 100 23.35 6.35 -2.69
N GLY A 101 23.97 6.05 -1.54
CA GLY A 101 24.46 7.06 -0.59
C GLY A 101 23.39 7.71 0.29
N ILE A 102 22.11 7.36 0.14
CA ILE A 102 21.01 7.82 1.00
C ILE A 102 20.71 6.73 2.03
N LYS A 103 20.73 7.08 3.32
CA LYS A 103 20.27 6.19 4.40
C LYS A 103 18.74 6.18 4.43
N LEU A 104 18.15 5.01 4.21
CA LEU A 104 16.72 4.77 4.30
C LEU A 104 16.43 3.81 5.45
N ASN A 105 15.51 4.20 6.32
CA ASN A 105 15.07 3.33 7.40
C ASN A 105 14.24 2.15 6.87
N LEU A 106 14.34 0.98 7.49
CA LEU A 106 13.52 -0.19 7.16
C LEU A 106 12.03 0.16 7.17
N ALA A 107 11.58 1.00 8.10
CA ALA A 107 10.20 1.48 8.14
C ALA A 107 9.78 2.21 6.85
N SER A 108 10.66 3.04 6.27
CA SER A 108 10.39 3.69 4.98
C SER A 108 10.29 2.66 3.86
N ILE A 109 11.19 1.68 3.81
CA ILE A 109 11.17 0.64 2.76
C ILE A 109 9.90 -0.20 2.86
N SER A 110 9.56 -0.69 4.06
CA SER A 110 8.35 -1.47 4.31
C SER A 110 7.07 -0.68 4.03
N ALA A 111 7.04 0.61 4.38
CA ALA A 111 5.92 1.49 4.10
C ALA A 111 5.78 1.81 2.61
N MET A 112 6.90 1.97 1.87
CA MET A 112 6.88 2.11 0.41
C MET A 112 6.30 0.86 -0.26
N ILE A 113 6.75 -0.34 0.13
CA ILE A 113 6.21 -1.60 -0.40
C ILE A 113 4.70 -1.69 -0.14
N THR A 114 4.29 -1.40 1.09
CA THR A 114 2.86 -1.38 1.47
C THR A 114 2.09 -0.35 0.63
N ALA A 115 2.62 0.85 0.47
CA ALA A 115 2.02 1.91 -0.34
C ALA A 115 1.84 1.52 -1.81
N LEU A 116 2.79 0.76 -2.38
CA LEU A 116 2.69 0.20 -3.74
C LEU A 116 1.49 -0.76 -3.86
N PHE A 117 1.33 -1.69 -2.91
CA PHE A 117 0.18 -2.60 -2.89
C PHE A 117 -1.15 -1.85 -2.71
N PHE A 118 -1.19 -0.87 -1.81
CA PHE A 118 -2.36 -0.02 -1.60
C PHE A 118 -2.78 0.72 -2.88
N TRP A 119 -1.83 1.37 -3.54
CA TRP A 119 -2.06 2.05 -4.81
C TRP A 119 -2.53 1.05 -5.89
N GLY A 120 -1.79 -0.05 -6.08
CA GLY A 120 -2.07 -1.03 -7.13
C GLY A 120 -3.46 -1.63 -7.00
N ILE A 121 -3.84 -2.05 -5.79
CA ILE A 121 -5.15 -2.65 -5.53
C ILE A 121 -6.27 -1.59 -5.63
N ASP A 122 -6.11 -0.39 -5.08
CA ASP A 122 -7.13 0.68 -5.24
C ASP A 122 -7.37 1.02 -6.73
N GLU A 123 -6.29 1.08 -7.53
CA GLU A 123 -6.36 1.34 -8.95
C GLU A 123 -7.11 0.23 -9.70
N LEU A 124 -6.74 -1.03 -9.44
CA LEU A 124 -7.38 -2.21 -10.05
C LEU A 124 -8.89 -2.25 -9.74
N LEU A 125 -9.26 -2.06 -8.47
CA LEU A 125 -10.67 -2.05 -8.05
C LEU A 125 -11.44 -0.87 -8.66
N ARG A 126 -10.80 0.29 -8.83
CA ARG A 126 -11.44 1.43 -9.50
C ARG A 126 -11.70 1.15 -10.98
N ARG A 127 -10.74 0.59 -11.70
CA ARG A 127 -10.89 0.26 -13.13
C ARG A 127 -12.01 -0.75 -13.36
N LYS A 128 -12.12 -1.79 -12.51
CA LYS A 128 -13.23 -2.75 -12.56
C LYS A 128 -14.60 -2.07 -12.39
N LYS A 129 -14.73 -1.14 -11.44
CA LYS A 129 -15.98 -0.39 -11.22
C LYS A 129 -16.36 0.50 -12.41
N VAL A 130 -15.38 1.14 -13.05
CA VAL A 130 -15.64 1.95 -14.26
C VAL A 130 -16.13 1.06 -15.40
N LYS A 131 -15.48 -0.09 -15.63
CA LYS A 131 -15.88 -1.03 -16.69
C LYS A 131 -17.30 -1.55 -16.51
N SER A 132 -17.69 -1.93 -15.29
CA SER A 132 -19.04 -2.40 -14.97
C SER A 132 -20.11 -1.34 -15.29
N LYS A 133 -19.89 -0.07 -14.92
CA LYS A 133 -20.84 1.02 -15.24
C LYS A 133 -20.96 1.33 -16.73
N VAL A 134 -19.90 1.08 -17.51
CA VAL A 134 -19.95 1.28 -18.97
C VAL A 134 -20.80 0.19 -19.62
N ILE A 135 -20.67 -1.06 -19.17
CA ILE A 135 -21.45 -2.19 -19.69
C ILE A 135 -22.94 -2.02 -19.38
N GLU A 136 -23.30 -1.66 -18.15
CA GLU A 136 -24.69 -1.43 -17.72
C GLU A 136 -25.40 -0.30 -18.50
N LYS A 137 -24.64 0.65 -19.08
CA LYS A 137 -25.21 1.73 -19.92
C LYS A 137 -25.42 1.33 -21.38
N LEU A 138 -24.88 0.19 -21.81
CA LEU A 138 -24.91 -0.28 -23.20
C LEU A 138 -25.91 -1.44 -23.41
N THR A 139 -26.45 -1.98 -22.31
CA THR A 139 -27.51 -3.01 -22.26
C THR A 139 -28.82 -2.38 -21.84
#